data_AF-A0A8H7UDF6-F1
#
_entry.id   AF-A0A8H7UDF6-F1
#
_cell.length_a   1.000
_cell.length_b   1.000
_cell.length_c   1.000
_cell.angle_alpha   90.00
_cell.angle_beta   90.00
_cell.angle_gamma   90.00
#
_symmetry.space_group_name_H-M   'P 1'
#
loop_
_entity.id
_entity.type
_entity.pdbx_description
1 polymer ?
#
loop_
_entity_poly.entity_id
_entity_poly.type
_entity_poly.pdbx_seq_one_letter_code
_entity_poly.pdbx_strand_id
1 'polypeptide(L)'
;MPVLSRFRLSTCHLKLWRMDDESKSFGVDSELQYKVLVYLNGPRDFTTQALLTLSFTTSTMQLPLKGIKVVELSGLAPAPFAGMILADYGATVIRVDRPVNFNPDVLARHKRSVALDLKQPVAIKTLKMMLKSADVLLDPYRPGVLEHLGLGPDVLLKLNPRLIVARLSGYGQTGEWSKVAGHDINYLAISGVLSLIGRHGENPFFPVNIIGDFAGGGLMCVTGILMAIIERERSGKGQIVDANLTDGSSYLASFPYYMKKNGFSWTEERGKNMLDGGAHFYEVYRTKDDKFMAVGAIEPQFYTALIEGLGLSESELPQQMDTAHWEEMKDKFRSLFSAKTQAEWVQIFQNTDACVTPVLEYNAEDDNVKGFANTPKPAPLLSRTPALDSSNVSGVLEPGLHTTEVLKEFGLTETEIQALIKKRVVKANDIKSSL
;
A
#
# COMPACT_ATOMS: atom_id res chain seq x y z
N MET A 1 27.78 -37.86 5.84
CA MET A 1 28.64 -38.89 5.20
C MET A 1 30.09 -38.62 5.58
N PRO A 2 30.92 -39.64 5.84
CA PRO A 2 32.33 -39.42 6.12
C PRO A 2 33.04 -38.87 4.87
N VAL A 3 33.93 -37.89 5.07
CA VAL A 3 34.72 -37.29 3.99
C VAL A 3 35.85 -38.25 3.63
N LEU A 4 35.78 -38.87 2.45
CA LEU A 4 36.75 -39.87 1.99
C LEU A 4 38.11 -39.26 1.54
N SER A 5 38.19 -37.95 1.27
CA SER A 5 39.46 -37.23 1.00
C SER A 5 39.25 -35.71 0.88
N ARG A 6 40.31 -34.92 1.09
CA ARG A 6 40.36 -33.46 0.81
C ARG A 6 41.41 -33.18 -0.26
N PHE A 7 41.04 -32.49 -1.33
CA PHE A 7 41.96 -32.00 -2.36
C PHE A 7 42.00 -30.46 -2.36
N ARG A 8 43.19 -29.87 -2.51
CA ARG A 8 43.34 -28.43 -2.83
C ARG A 8 43.34 -28.27 -4.34
N LEU A 9 42.39 -27.48 -4.85
CA LEU A 9 42.22 -27.18 -6.28
C LEU A 9 42.96 -25.88 -6.64
N SER A 10 43.59 -25.83 -7.81
CA SER A 10 44.23 -24.62 -8.34
C SER A 10 43.31 -23.79 -9.24
N THR A 11 42.43 -24.43 -10.03
CA THR A 11 41.46 -23.78 -10.94
C THR A 11 40.25 -24.70 -11.20
N CYS A 12 39.04 -24.15 -11.27
CA CYS A 12 37.79 -24.88 -11.59
C CYS A 12 37.15 -24.27 -12.84
N HIS A 13 36.80 -25.11 -13.83
CA HIS A 13 36.04 -24.70 -15.02
C HIS A 13 34.67 -25.39 -15.03
N LEU A 14 33.62 -24.59 -15.19
CA LEU A 14 32.22 -25.04 -15.24
C LEU A 14 31.67 -24.88 -16.65
N LYS A 15 31.11 -25.97 -17.22
CA LYS A 15 30.26 -25.90 -18.42
C LYS A 15 28.84 -26.30 -18.04
N LEU A 16 27.89 -25.39 -18.26
CA LEU A 16 26.46 -25.61 -18.05
C LEU A 16 25.77 -25.90 -19.37
N TRP A 17 24.93 -26.93 -19.37
CA TRP A 17 24.05 -27.26 -20.49
C TRP A 17 22.61 -27.28 -19.97
N ARG A 18 21.73 -26.49 -20.58
CA ARG A 18 20.27 -26.58 -20.36
C ARG A 18 19.77 -27.80 -21.12
N MET A 19 19.01 -28.66 -20.46
CA MET A 19 18.63 -29.96 -21.00
C MET A 19 17.25 -29.96 -21.67
N ASP A 20 16.57 -28.82 -21.72
CA ASP A 20 15.20 -28.74 -22.21
C ASP A 20 15.13 -28.40 -23.71
N ASP A 21 14.12 -28.97 -24.37
CA ASP A 21 13.74 -28.72 -25.75
C ASP A 21 13.13 -27.31 -25.88
N GLU A 22 13.70 -26.43 -26.71
CA GLU A 22 13.26 -25.03 -26.90
C GLU A 22 11.81 -24.91 -27.43
N SER A 23 11.17 -26.03 -27.77
CA SER A 23 9.86 -26.11 -28.40
C SER A 23 8.67 -26.36 -27.46
N LYS A 24 8.87 -26.52 -26.14
CA LYS A 24 7.78 -26.83 -25.20
C LYS A 24 7.33 -25.62 -24.36
N SER A 25 6.04 -25.30 -24.42
CA SER A 25 5.38 -24.43 -23.44
C SER A 25 5.32 -25.15 -22.09
N PHE A 26 6.03 -24.64 -21.08
CA PHE A 26 6.05 -25.22 -19.74
C PHE A 26 4.78 -24.88 -18.97
N GLY A 27 4.13 -25.90 -18.38
CA GLY A 27 3.02 -25.75 -17.45
C GLY A 27 3.46 -25.34 -16.05
N VAL A 28 2.48 -25.07 -15.18
CA VAL A 28 2.68 -24.79 -13.74
C VAL A 28 3.46 -25.96 -13.12
N ASP A 29 4.55 -25.66 -12.41
CA ASP A 29 5.54 -26.61 -11.86
C ASP A 29 6.41 -27.36 -12.88
N SER A 30 7.15 -26.61 -13.71
CA SER A 30 8.24 -27.18 -14.51
C SER A 30 9.53 -27.36 -13.70
N GLU A 31 10.06 -28.57 -13.65
CA GLU A 31 11.39 -28.86 -13.14
C GLU A 31 12.41 -28.54 -14.24
N LEU A 32 13.22 -27.50 -14.05
CA LEU A 32 14.33 -27.20 -14.96
C LEU A 32 15.51 -28.08 -14.57
N GLN A 33 15.95 -28.95 -15.47
CA GLN A 33 17.12 -29.79 -15.25
C GLN A 33 18.33 -29.24 -16.00
N TYR A 34 19.41 -29.03 -15.26
CA TYR A 34 20.71 -28.67 -15.82
C TYR A 34 21.70 -29.79 -15.56
N LYS A 35 22.50 -30.14 -16.58
CA LYS A 35 23.72 -30.93 -16.37
C LYS A 35 24.88 -29.97 -16.22
N VAL A 36 25.54 -30.05 -15.07
CA VAL A 36 26.78 -29.33 -14.79
C VAL A 36 27.93 -30.31 -14.90
N LEU A 37 28.85 -30.04 -15.82
CA LEU A 37 30.10 -30.77 -15.93
C LEU A 37 31.20 -29.96 -15.24
N VAL A 38 31.74 -30.50 -14.15
CA VAL A 38 32.80 -29.87 -13.37
C VAL A 38 34.13 -30.50 -13.76
N TYR A 39 35.07 -29.68 -14.25
CA TYR A 39 36.45 -30.09 -14.49
C TYR A 39 37.32 -29.67 -13.31
N LEU A 40 37.88 -30.66 -12.61
CA LEU A 40 38.82 -30.46 -11.52
C LEU A 40 40.23 -30.81 -12.01
N ASN A 41 41.10 -29.79 -12.13
CA ASN A 41 42.50 -30.00 -12.49
C ASN A 41 43.34 -30.12 -11.22
N GLY A 42 43.96 -31.29 -11.02
CA GLY A 42 44.96 -31.53 -9.98
C GLY A 42 46.40 -31.38 -10.49
N PRO A 43 47.40 -31.25 -9.61
CA PRO A 43 48.80 -30.98 -9.98
C PRO A 43 49.55 -32.15 -10.67
N ARG A 44 48.86 -33.22 -11.12
CA ARG A 44 49.45 -34.40 -11.77
C ARG A 44 48.47 -35.05 -12.78
N ASP A 45 47.99 -34.30 -13.78
CA ASP A 45 47.24 -34.81 -14.95
C ASP A 45 46.06 -35.76 -14.67
N PHE A 46 45.46 -35.69 -13.48
CA PHE A 46 44.16 -36.33 -13.21
C PHE A 46 43.05 -35.34 -13.52
N THR A 47 42.33 -35.59 -14.62
CA THR A 47 41.07 -34.89 -14.92
C THR A 47 39.92 -35.75 -14.38
N THR A 48 39.33 -35.36 -13.26
CA THR A 48 38.10 -36.00 -12.77
C THR A 48 36.89 -35.23 -13.31
N GLN A 49 35.97 -35.94 -13.96
CA GLN A 49 34.70 -35.38 -14.42
C GLN A 49 33.59 -35.82 -13.45
N ALA A 50 32.89 -34.85 -12.86
CA ALA A 50 31.67 -35.11 -12.10
C ALA A 50 30.49 -34.52 -12.88
N LEU A 51 29.49 -35.36 -13.15
CA LEU A 51 28.22 -34.93 -13.72
C LEU A 51 27.23 -34.71 -12.57
N LEU A 52 26.88 -33.45 -12.33
CA LEU A 52 25.86 -33.09 -11.35
C LEU A 52 24.57 -32.76 -12.09
N THR A 53 23.48 -33.39 -11.68
CA THR A 53 22.13 -32.98 -12.08
C THR A 53 21.63 -32.00 -11.03
N LEU A 54 21.38 -30.75 -11.44
CA LEU A 54 20.71 -29.76 -10.60
C LEU A 54 19.25 -29.68 -11.05
N SER A 55 18.35 -30.03 -10.14
CA SER A 55 16.92 -29.80 -10.30
C SER A 55 16.56 -28.47 -9.64
N PHE A 56 16.11 -27.51 -10.44
CA PHE A 56 15.47 -26.30 -9.93
C PHE A 56 13.97 -26.42 -10.11
N THR A 57 13.23 -26.43 -9.01
CA THR A 57 11.81 -26.12 -9.05
C THR A 57 11.68 -24.61 -9.28
N THR A 58 11.25 -24.21 -10.47
CA THR A 58 10.76 -22.84 -10.65
C THR A 58 9.45 -22.77 -9.89
N SER A 59 9.49 -22.38 -8.61
CA SER A 59 8.27 -21.91 -7.96
C SER A 59 7.86 -20.66 -8.72
N THR A 60 6.84 -20.76 -9.58
CA THR A 60 6.22 -19.57 -10.14
C THR A 60 5.79 -18.74 -8.94
N MET A 61 6.37 -17.56 -8.73
CA MET A 61 5.98 -16.68 -7.62
C MET A 61 4.47 -16.58 -7.61
N GLN A 62 3.86 -17.19 -6.59
CA GLN A 62 2.42 -17.22 -6.46
C GLN A 62 2.03 -15.91 -5.77
N LEU A 63 1.50 -14.96 -6.53
CA LEU A 63 1.01 -13.70 -5.97
C LEU A 63 -0.31 -13.98 -5.24
N PRO A 64 -0.56 -13.33 -4.09
CA PRO A 64 -1.69 -13.68 -3.23
C PRO A 64 -3.05 -13.36 -3.87
N LEU A 65 -3.12 -12.38 -4.77
CA LEU A 65 -4.34 -12.02 -5.51
C LEU A 65 -4.30 -12.44 -6.98
N LYS A 66 -3.38 -13.33 -7.36
CA LYS A 66 -3.30 -13.85 -8.73
C LYS A 66 -4.64 -14.47 -9.12
N GLY A 67 -5.18 -14.02 -10.25
CA GLY A 67 -6.46 -14.49 -10.79
C GLY A 67 -7.67 -13.65 -10.39
N ILE A 68 -7.54 -12.74 -9.43
CA ILE A 68 -8.60 -11.77 -9.10
C ILE A 68 -8.64 -10.65 -10.14
N LYS A 69 -9.80 -10.43 -10.76
CA LYS A 69 -10.04 -9.37 -11.75
C LYS A 69 -10.81 -8.20 -11.13
N VAL A 70 -10.19 -7.03 -11.09
CA VAL A 70 -10.78 -5.81 -10.54
C VAL A 70 -11.05 -4.83 -11.67
N VAL A 71 -12.29 -4.38 -11.80
CA VAL A 71 -12.67 -3.25 -12.64
C VAL A 71 -12.76 -2.02 -11.74
N GLU A 72 -11.85 -1.07 -11.93
CA GLU A 72 -11.80 0.18 -11.18
C GLU A 72 -12.41 1.30 -12.02
N LEU A 73 -13.43 2.01 -11.54
CA LEU A 73 -13.90 3.22 -12.20
C LEU A 73 -12.97 4.38 -11.84
N SER A 74 -12.61 5.23 -12.81
CA SER A 74 -11.71 6.37 -12.57
C SER A 74 -12.20 7.23 -11.40
N GLY A 75 -11.37 7.40 -10.38
CA GLY A 75 -11.65 8.18 -9.18
C GLY A 75 -10.46 9.04 -8.76
N LEU A 76 -10.57 9.64 -7.58
CA LEU A 76 -9.47 10.35 -6.93
C LEU A 76 -8.87 9.48 -5.82
N ALA A 77 -7.63 9.81 -5.44
CA ALA A 77 -6.83 9.35 -4.30
C ALA A 77 -7.25 8.03 -3.62
N PRO A 78 -8.33 7.93 -2.82
CA PRO A 78 -8.71 6.70 -2.11
C PRO A 78 -8.91 5.47 -3.02
N ALA A 79 -9.55 5.63 -4.18
CA ALA A 79 -9.82 4.49 -5.07
C ALA A 79 -8.60 4.07 -5.89
N PRO A 80 -7.82 5.00 -6.51
CA PRO A 80 -6.52 4.67 -7.07
C PRO A 80 -5.59 3.98 -6.06
N PHE A 81 -5.55 4.43 -4.81
CA PHE A 81 -4.77 3.80 -3.76
C PHE A 81 -5.22 2.35 -3.48
N ALA A 82 -6.53 2.13 -3.32
CA ALA A 82 -7.08 0.78 -3.13
C ALA A 82 -6.76 -0.15 -4.31
N GLY A 83 -6.95 0.34 -5.54
CA GLY A 83 -6.59 -0.41 -6.75
C GLY A 83 -5.09 -0.68 -6.85
N MET A 84 -4.23 0.25 -6.43
CA MET A 84 -2.78 0.06 -6.43
C MET A 84 -2.37 -1.05 -5.48
N ILE A 85 -2.91 -1.09 -4.26
CA ILE A 85 -2.65 -2.18 -3.31
C ILE A 85 -3.05 -3.53 -3.93
N LEU A 86 -4.26 -3.63 -4.49
CA LEU A 86 -4.72 -4.88 -5.12
C LEU A 86 -3.80 -5.31 -6.28
N ALA A 87 -3.36 -4.35 -7.10
CA ALA A 87 -2.44 -4.61 -8.21
C ALA A 87 -1.05 -5.04 -7.73
N ASP A 88 -0.48 -4.36 -6.73
CA ASP A 88 0.81 -4.69 -6.11
C ASP A 88 0.83 -6.15 -5.60
N TYR A 89 -0.31 -6.65 -5.11
CA TYR A 89 -0.48 -8.02 -4.63
C TYR A 89 -0.97 -9.01 -5.70
N GLY A 90 -0.97 -8.62 -6.97
CA GLY A 90 -1.15 -9.50 -8.13
C GLY A 90 -2.56 -9.62 -8.69
N ALA A 91 -3.51 -8.79 -8.24
CA ALA A 91 -4.80 -8.70 -8.92
C ALA A 91 -4.63 -8.05 -10.31
N THR A 92 -5.42 -8.49 -11.27
CA THR A 92 -5.53 -7.79 -12.56
C THR A 92 -6.46 -6.60 -12.39
N VAL A 93 -5.89 -5.41 -12.22
CA VAL A 93 -6.66 -4.17 -12.02
C VAL A 93 -6.75 -3.40 -13.33
N ILE A 94 -7.98 -3.20 -13.80
CA ILE A 94 -8.31 -2.50 -15.04
C ILE A 94 -9.10 -1.25 -14.70
N ARG A 95 -8.44 -0.10 -14.85
CA ARG A 95 -9.06 1.21 -14.65
C ARG A 95 -9.85 1.61 -15.90
N VAL A 96 -11.12 1.93 -15.71
CA VAL A 96 -12.01 2.49 -16.72
C VAL A 96 -11.85 4.01 -16.69
N ASP A 97 -11.06 4.51 -17.63
CA ASP A 97 -10.76 5.93 -17.78
C ASP A 97 -11.77 6.66 -18.64
N ARG A 98 -11.87 7.97 -18.40
CA ARG A 98 -12.59 8.86 -19.31
C ARG A 98 -11.70 9.18 -20.52
N PRO A 99 -12.23 9.16 -21.76
CA PRO A 99 -11.43 9.46 -22.94
C PRO A 99 -11.03 10.94 -23.04
N VAL A 100 -11.69 11.82 -22.28
CA VAL A 100 -11.45 13.26 -22.20
C VAL A 100 -11.37 13.71 -20.74
N ASN A 101 -10.66 14.81 -20.48
CA ASN A 101 -10.44 15.39 -19.13
C ASN A 101 -9.72 14.42 -18.18
N PHE A 102 -8.51 14.02 -18.58
CA PHE A 102 -7.63 13.19 -17.77
C PHE A 102 -7.00 14.00 -16.64
N ASN A 103 -7.12 13.50 -15.42
CA ASN A 103 -6.29 13.93 -14.31
C ASN A 103 -5.12 12.93 -14.19
N PRO A 104 -3.86 13.40 -14.22
CA PRO A 104 -2.71 12.55 -13.92
C PRO A 104 -2.91 11.85 -12.57
N ASP A 105 -2.81 10.53 -12.59
CA ASP A 105 -2.88 9.68 -11.41
C ASP A 105 -1.54 8.97 -11.27
N VAL A 106 -0.90 9.19 -10.12
CA VAL A 106 0.42 8.65 -9.78
C VAL A 106 0.34 7.32 -9.02
N LEU A 107 -0.88 6.85 -8.71
CA LEU A 107 -1.17 5.60 -8.00
C LEU A 107 -1.65 4.52 -8.98
N ALA A 108 -1.01 4.45 -10.15
CA ALA A 108 -1.46 3.59 -11.24
C ALA A 108 -0.44 2.51 -11.65
N ARG A 109 0.64 2.33 -10.88
CA ARG A 109 1.58 1.22 -11.10
C ARG A 109 0.87 -0.14 -11.12
N HIS A 110 1.34 -1.03 -11.98
CA HIS A 110 0.78 -2.37 -12.23
C HIS A 110 -0.67 -2.43 -12.75
N LYS A 111 -1.34 -1.28 -12.95
CA LYS A 111 -2.69 -1.24 -13.51
C LYS A 111 -2.68 -1.18 -15.03
N ARG A 112 -3.80 -1.58 -15.62
CA ARG A 112 -4.10 -1.41 -17.05
C ARG A 112 -5.25 -0.41 -17.20
N SER A 113 -5.34 0.23 -18.37
CA SER A 113 -6.36 1.25 -18.65
C SER A 113 -7.18 0.89 -19.87
N VAL A 114 -8.50 0.99 -19.73
CA VAL A 114 -9.45 1.03 -20.84
C VAL A 114 -10.19 2.36 -20.79
N ALA A 115 -10.22 3.10 -21.90
CA ALA A 115 -10.92 4.39 -21.94
C ALA A 115 -12.32 4.21 -22.53
N LEU A 116 -13.36 4.43 -21.73
CA LEU A 116 -14.77 4.29 -22.12
C LEU A 116 -15.54 5.61 -21.89
N ASP A 117 -16.28 6.09 -22.89
CA ASP A 117 -17.21 7.21 -22.71
C ASP A 117 -18.54 6.72 -22.10
N LEU A 118 -18.60 6.69 -20.77
CA LEU A 118 -19.77 6.21 -20.02
C LEU A 118 -21.04 7.06 -20.21
N LYS A 119 -20.99 8.18 -20.96
CA LYS A 119 -22.19 8.90 -21.40
C LYS A 119 -22.96 8.16 -22.49
N GLN A 120 -22.30 7.24 -23.19
CA GLN A 120 -22.89 6.50 -24.29
C GLN A 120 -23.44 5.15 -23.79
N PRO A 121 -24.72 4.80 -24.09
CA PRO A 121 -25.30 3.52 -23.68
C PRO A 121 -24.50 2.29 -24.12
N VAL A 122 -23.79 2.39 -25.26
CA VAL A 122 -22.92 1.32 -25.76
C VAL A 122 -21.73 1.10 -24.84
N ALA A 123 -21.12 2.15 -24.27
CA ALA A 123 -20.04 2.01 -23.29
C ALA A 123 -20.53 1.31 -22.01
N ILE A 124 -21.73 1.64 -21.54
CA ILE A 124 -22.35 0.97 -20.39
C ILE A 124 -22.56 -0.52 -20.68
N LYS A 125 -23.00 -0.87 -21.90
CA LYS A 125 -23.12 -2.27 -22.33
C LYS A 125 -21.76 -2.99 -22.33
N THR A 126 -20.71 -2.35 -22.83
CA THR A 126 -19.34 -2.89 -22.81
C THR A 126 -18.85 -3.10 -21.38
N LEU A 127 -19.04 -2.12 -20.49
CA LEU A 127 -18.67 -2.23 -19.09
C LEU A 127 -19.42 -3.35 -18.37
N LYS A 128 -20.75 -3.48 -18.59
CA LYS A 128 -21.53 -4.62 -18.08
C LYS A 128 -20.97 -5.96 -18.54
N MET A 129 -20.54 -6.05 -19.80
CA MET A 129 -19.93 -7.27 -20.31
C MET A 129 -18.61 -7.60 -19.60
N MET A 130 -17.77 -6.60 -19.32
CA MET A 130 -16.56 -6.81 -18.50
C MET A 130 -16.92 -7.33 -17.10
N LEU A 131 -17.92 -6.70 -16.46
CA LEU A 131 -18.38 -7.03 -15.10
C LEU A 131 -19.01 -8.43 -14.96
N LYS A 132 -19.41 -9.09 -16.06
CA LYS A 132 -19.88 -10.49 -16.03
C LYS A 132 -18.82 -11.47 -15.56
N SER A 133 -17.54 -11.15 -15.75
CA SER A 133 -16.40 -12.02 -15.39
C SER A 133 -15.40 -11.36 -14.44
N ALA A 134 -15.70 -10.16 -13.96
CA ALA A 134 -14.93 -9.48 -12.93
C ALA A 134 -15.25 -10.07 -11.54
N ASP A 135 -14.27 -10.01 -10.66
CA ASP A 135 -14.44 -10.37 -9.25
C ASP A 135 -14.87 -9.18 -8.41
N VAL A 136 -14.34 -7.99 -8.73
CA VAL A 136 -14.55 -6.77 -7.98
C VAL A 136 -14.87 -5.62 -8.94
N LEU A 137 -15.88 -4.82 -8.61
CA LEU A 137 -16.05 -3.47 -9.10
C LEU A 137 -15.65 -2.49 -7.98
N LEU A 138 -14.73 -1.58 -8.26
CA LEU A 138 -14.38 -0.46 -7.38
C LEU A 138 -15.07 0.82 -7.90
N ASP A 139 -16.08 1.26 -7.17
CA ASP A 139 -16.92 2.44 -7.45
C ASP A 139 -16.53 3.60 -6.53
N PRO A 140 -15.82 4.64 -7.02
CA PRO A 140 -15.45 5.81 -6.22
C PRO A 140 -16.50 6.91 -6.24
N TYR A 141 -17.64 6.68 -6.89
CA TYR A 141 -18.60 7.74 -7.12
C TYR A 141 -19.49 7.99 -5.92
N ARG A 142 -20.05 9.20 -5.89
CA ARG A 142 -21.04 9.56 -4.89
C ARG A 142 -22.30 8.71 -5.02
N PRO A 143 -23.03 8.50 -3.92
CA PRO A 143 -24.27 7.73 -3.93
C PRO A 143 -25.25 8.23 -5.01
N GLY A 144 -25.79 7.30 -5.79
CA GLY A 144 -26.73 7.57 -6.89
C GLY A 144 -26.09 7.68 -8.27
N VAL A 145 -24.78 7.93 -8.39
CA VAL A 145 -24.12 8.04 -9.71
C VAL A 145 -24.09 6.70 -10.43
N LEU A 146 -23.71 5.63 -9.73
CA LEU A 146 -23.65 4.29 -10.32
C LEU A 146 -25.04 3.80 -10.75
N GLU A 147 -26.06 4.12 -9.96
CA GLU A 147 -27.48 3.85 -10.27
C GLU A 147 -27.93 4.64 -11.50
N HIS A 148 -27.57 5.91 -11.63
CA HIS A 148 -27.88 6.73 -12.81
C HIS A 148 -27.26 6.19 -14.10
N LEU A 149 -26.07 5.57 -14.01
CA LEU A 149 -25.44 4.86 -15.12
C LEU A 149 -26.09 3.49 -15.41
N GLY A 150 -27.10 3.07 -14.64
CA GLY A 150 -27.74 1.77 -14.77
C GLY A 150 -26.86 0.61 -14.31
N LEU A 151 -25.91 0.89 -13.40
CA LEU A 151 -24.91 -0.03 -12.86
C LEU A 151 -25.08 -0.22 -11.34
N GLY A 152 -26.24 0.12 -10.77
CA GLY A 152 -26.50 -0.05 -9.34
C GLY A 152 -26.32 -1.50 -8.87
N PRO A 153 -26.03 -1.73 -7.57
CA PRO A 153 -25.75 -3.07 -7.04
C PRO A 153 -26.80 -4.13 -7.37
N ASP A 154 -28.09 -3.80 -7.28
CA ASP A 154 -29.20 -4.72 -7.61
C ASP A 154 -29.16 -5.23 -9.06
N VAL A 155 -28.67 -4.40 -9.98
CA VAL A 155 -28.51 -4.76 -11.39
C VAL A 155 -27.26 -5.63 -11.56
N LEU A 156 -26.16 -5.24 -10.93
CA LEU A 156 -24.88 -5.93 -11.08
C LEU A 156 -24.85 -7.29 -10.41
N LEU A 157 -25.45 -7.45 -9.23
CA LEU A 157 -25.51 -8.73 -8.53
C LEU A 157 -26.45 -9.73 -9.21
N LYS A 158 -27.45 -9.26 -9.98
CA LYS A 158 -28.23 -10.13 -10.88
C LYS A 158 -27.42 -10.55 -12.11
N LEU A 159 -26.59 -9.64 -12.63
CA LEU A 159 -25.73 -9.89 -13.79
C LEU A 159 -24.59 -10.87 -13.46
N ASN A 160 -24.00 -10.71 -12.28
CA ASN A 160 -22.91 -11.54 -11.76
C ASN A 160 -23.10 -11.70 -10.24
N PRO A 161 -23.73 -12.81 -9.78
CA PRO A 161 -23.95 -13.07 -8.36
C PRO A 161 -22.67 -13.24 -7.53
N ARG A 162 -21.51 -13.38 -8.18
CA ARG A 162 -20.19 -13.50 -7.54
C ARG A 162 -19.45 -12.16 -7.41
N LEU A 163 -19.98 -11.09 -7.99
CA LEU A 163 -19.34 -9.78 -8.02
C LEU A 163 -19.33 -9.14 -6.64
N ILE A 164 -18.16 -8.65 -6.23
CA ILE A 164 -18.03 -7.77 -5.07
C ILE A 164 -18.15 -6.34 -5.58
N VAL A 165 -19.15 -5.60 -5.10
CA VAL A 165 -19.35 -4.19 -5.46
C VAL A 165 -18.81 -3.33 -4.32
N ALA A 166 -17.56 -2.90 -4.44
CA ALA A 166 -16.90 -2.05 -3.47
C ALA A 166 -17.21 -0.58 -3.76
N ARG A 167 -18.03 0.03 -2.92
CA ARG A 167 -18.47 1.43 -3.05
C ARG A 167 -17.67 2.27 -2.06
N LEU A 168 -16.80 3.11 -2.59
CA LEU A 168 -15.88 3.95 -1.82
C LEU A 168 -16.34 5.40 -1.90
N SER A 169 -16.91 5.90 -0.80
CA SER A 169 -17.52 7.23 -0.72
C SER A 169 -17.00 8.04 0.47
N GLY A 170 -17.29 9.34 0.52
CA GLY A 170 -16.86 10.19 1.62
C GLY A 170 -17.59 9.93 2.95
N TYR A 171 -18.93 9.94 2.89
CA TYR A 171 -19.83 9.92 4.05
C TYR A 171 -20.73 8.67 4.12
N GLY A 172 -20.50 7.66 3.26
CA GLY A 172 -21.33 6.45 3.17
C GLY A 172 -22.43 6.54 2.12
N GLN A 173 -23.07 5.40 1.83
CA GLN A 173 -24.13 5.32 0.82
C GLN A 173 -25.48 5.87 1.29
N THR A 174 -25.65 6.10 2.59
CA THR A 174 -26.91 6.54 3.22
C THR A 174 -26.66 7.62 4.27
N GLY A 175 -27.72 8.24 4.78
CA GLY A 175 -27.63 9.31 5.79
C GLY A 175 -27.61 10.72 5.21
N GLU A 176 -27.72 11.70 6.10
CA GLU A 176 -27.87 13.14 5.76
C GLU A 176 -26.71 13.67 4.91
N TRP A 177 -25.49 13.22 5.20
CA TRP A 177 -24.26 13.68 4.54
C TRP A 177 -23.94 12.92 3.24
N SER A 178 -24.64 11.83 2.92
CA SER A 178 -24.31 10.92 1.81
C SER A 178 -24.14 11.60 0.46
N LYS A 179 -24.91 12.65 0.18
CA LYS A 179 -24.85 13.40 -1.10
C LYS A 179 -23.96 14.64 -1.05
N VAL A 180 -23.44 15.00 0.13
CA VAL A 180 -22.67 16.23 0.35
C VAL A 180 -21.26 16.09 -0.22
N ALA A 181 -20.71 17.21 -0.69
CA ALA A 181 -19.31 17.28 -1.13
C ALA A 181 -18.34 17.35 0.04
N GLY A 182 -17.22 16.66 -0.09
CA GLY A 182 -16.11 16.77 0.84
C GLY A 182 -14.81 16.37 0.17
N HIS A 183 -13.73 16.62 0.89
CA HIS A 183 -12.40 16.09 0.68
C HIS A 183 -11.89 15.52 2.00
N ASP A 184 -10.72 14.88 1.99
CA ASP A 184 -10.06 14.26 3.15
C ASP A 184 -10.31 15.00 4.47
N ILE A 185 -9.97 16.29 4.53
CA ILE A 185 -10.13 17.14 5.72
C ILE A 185 -11.57 17.23 6.24
N ASN A 186 -12.58 17.22 5.35
CA ASN A 186 -13.98 17.28 5.75
C ASN A 186 -14.47 15.95 6.34
N TYR A 187 -13.97 14.83 5.81
CA TYR A 187 -14.28 13.49 6.33
C TYR A 187 -13.60 13.28 7.69
N LEU A 188 -12.36 13.76 7.86
CA LEU A 188 -11.68 13.78 9.15
C LEU A 188 -12.37 14.67 10.18
N ALA A 189 -12.93 15.81 9.75
CA ALA A 189 -13.69 16.69 10.63
C ALA A 189 -14.96 16.00 11.15
N ILE A 190 -15.76 15.40 10.27
CA ILE A 190 -17.03 14.76 10.65
C ILE A 190 -16.81 13.45 11.42
N SER A 191 -15.73 12.71 11.16
CA SER A 191 -15.36 11.52 11.96
C SER A 191 -14.92 11.86 13.39
N GLY A 192 -14.66 13.14 13.69
CA GLY A 192 -14.12 13.58 14.97
C GLY A 192 -12.61 13.37 15.13
N VAL A 193 -11.96 12.64 14.22
CA VAL A 193 -10.52 12.35 14.27
C VAL A 193 -9.69 13.62 14.16
N LEU A 194 -10.10 14.58 13.33
CA LEU A 194 -9.37 15.84 13.18
C LEU A 194 -9.23 16.59 14.52
N SER A 195 -10.20 16.46 15.42
CA SER A 195 -10.17 17.13 16.73
C SER A 195 -9.06 16.63 17.66
N LEU A 196 -8.50 15.45 17.38
CA LEU A 196 -7.45 14.79 18.16
C LEU A 196 -6.03 15.22 17.75
N ILE A 197 -5.87 15.82 16.57
CA ILE A 197 -4.55 16.01 15.96
C ILE A 197 -4.11 17.46 16.10
N GLY A 198 -2.94 17.68 16.71
CA GLY A 198 -2.30 18.98 16.84
C GLY A 198 -2.03 19.42 18.28
N ARG A 199 -1.43 20.60 18.44
CA ARG A 199 -1.00 21.09 19.75
C ARG A 199 -2.15 21.65 20.57
N HIS A 200 -1.94 21.70 21.88
CA HIS A 200 -2.80 22.42 22.79
C HIS A 200 -2.77 23.92 22.48
N GLY A 201 -3.94 24.58 22.50
CA GLY A 201 -4.07 26.01 22.23
C GLY A 201 -3.95 26.43 20.75
N GLU A 202 -3.61 25.50 19.85
CA GLU A 202 -3.50 25.74 18.41
C GLU A 202 -4.68 25.15 17.63
N ASN A 203 -4.82 25.52 16.36
CA ASN A 203 -5.77 24.88 15.46
C ASN A 203 -5.46 23.38 15.31
N PRO A 204 -6.47 22.51 15.13
CA PRO A 204 -6.21 21.13 14.76
C PRO A 204 -5.41 21.03 13.46
N PHE A 205 -4.49 20.08 13.37
CA PHE A 205 -3.71 19.82 12.16
C PHE A 205 -4.30 18.68 11.34
N PHE A 206 -4.25 18.81 10.02
CA PHE A 206 -4.69 17.77 9.11
C PHE A 206 -3.46 17.00 8.56
N PRO A 207 -3.42 15.66 8.66
CA PRO A 207 -2.25 14.83 8.36
C PRO A 207 -2.11 14.53 6.86
N VAL A 208 -2.08 15.60 6.05
CA VAL A 208 -2.22 15.51 4.58
C VAL A 208 -3.44 14.63 4.26
N ASN A 209 -3.39 13.74 3.27
CA ASN A 209 -4.47 12.82 2.93
C ASN A 209 -4.19 11.36 3.36
N ILE A 210 -3.34 11.16 4.36
CA ILE A 210 -2.93 9.82 4.80
C ILE A 210 -4.03 9.15 5.63
N ILE A 211 -4.68 9.88 6.54
CA ILE A 211 -5.68 9.28 7.44
C ILE A 211 -7.03 9.10 6.75
N GLY A 212 -7.59 10.13 6.10
CA GLY A 212 -8.92 10.06 5.52
C GLY A 212 -8.94 9.24 4.24
N ASP A 213 -8.28 9.73 3.19
CA ASP A 213 -8.27 9.10 1.86
C ASP A 213 -7.64 7.70 1.90
N PHE A 214 -6.45 7.55 2.49
CA PHE A 214 -5.71 6.30 2.39
C PHE A 214 -6.05 5.30 3.50
N ALA A 215 -5.87 5.64 4.77
CA ALA A 215 -6.08 4.69 5.86
C ALA A 215 -7.58 4.39 6.07
N GLY A 216 -8.40 5.43 6.25
CA GLY A 216 -9.84 5.33 6.50
C GLY A 216 -10.65 4.97 5.26
N GLY A 217 -10.20 5.40 4.07
CA GLY A 217 -10.85 5.12 2.79
C GLY A 217 -10.30 3.87 2.12
N GLY A 218 -9.19 4.03 1.41
CA GLY A 218 -8.65 3.02 0.50
C GLY A 218 -8.26 1.71 1.19
N LEU A 219 -7.56 1.76 2.33
CA LEU A 219 -7.13 0.56 3.06
C LEU A 219 -8.32 -0.17 3.71
N MET A 220 -9.29 0.55 4.26
CA MET A 220 -10.54 -0.07 4.75
C MET A 220 -11.34 -0.70 3.61
N CYS A 221 -11.37 -0.06 2.43
CA CYS A 221 -12.00 -0.63 1.23
C CYS A 221 -11.31 -1.94 0.80
N VAL A 222 -9.97 -1.95 0.72
CA VAL A 222 -9.20 -3.17 0.43
C VAL A 222 -9.49 -4.25 1.46
N THR A 223 -9.50 -3.91 2.75
CA THR A 223 -9.81 -4.85 3.84
C THR A 223 -11.20 -5.47 3.63
N GLY A 224 -12.21 -4.66 3.31
CA GLY A 224 -13.57 -5.12 2.98
C GLY A 224 -13.62 -6.04 1.75
N ILE A 225 -12.87 -5.71 0.68
CA ILE A 225 -12.75 -6.53 -0.52
C ILE A 225 -12.12 -7.90 -0.18
N LEU A 226 -11.04 -7.93 0.59
CA LEU A 226 -10.37 -9.18 0.98
C LEU A 226 -11.29 -10.07 1.84
N MET A 227 -12.01 -9.48 2.80
CA MET A 227 -13.01 -10.22 3.58
C MET A 227 -14.13 -10.77 2.70
N ALA A 228 -14.62 -9.99 1.73
CA ALA A 228 -15.65 -10.44 0.79
C ALA A 228 -15.14 -11.55 -0.15
N ILE A 229 -13.88 -11.51 -0.59
CA ILE A 229 -13.27 -12.60 -1.36
C ILE A 229 -13.22 -13.89 -0.52
N ILE A 230 -12.77 -13.81 0.72
CA ILE A 230 -12.68 -14.97 1.63
C ILE A 230 -14.08 -15.57 1.91
N GLU A 231 -15.09 -14.72 2.13
CA GLU A 231 -16.48 -15.16 2.33
C GLU A 231 -17.01 -15.88 1.07
N ARG A 232 -16.76 -15.30 -0.11
CA ARG A 232 -17.22 -15.80 -1.40
C ARG A 232 -16.69 -17.20 -1.74
N GLU A 233 -15.51 -17.58 -1.22
CA GLU A 233 -14.97 -18.94 -1.38
C GLU A 233 -15.85 -20.01 -0.69
N ARG A 234 -16.61 -19.61 0.33
CA ARG A 234 -17.53 -20.51 1.05
C ARG A 234 -18.96 -20.41 0.52
N SER A 235 -19.45 -19.18 0.34
CA SER A 235 -20.84 -18.93 -0.04
C SER A 235 -21.08 -19.07 -1.54
N GLY A 236 -20.02 -18.92 -2.33
CA GLY A 236 -20.11 -18.78 -3.77
C GLY A 236 -20.69 -17.44 -4.24
N LYS A 237 -20.93 -16.47 -3.35
CA LYS A 237 -21.64 -15.21 -3.64
C LYS A 237 -20.76 -14.00 -3.37
N GLY A 238 -20.92 -12.96 -4.19
CA GLY A 238 -20.37 -11.65 -3.91
C GLY A 238 -21.30 -10.85 -3.00
N GLN A 239 -20.88 -9.63 -2.67
CA GLN A 239 -21.64 -8.73 -1.81
C GLN A 239 -21.27 -7.27 -2.05
N ILE A 240 -22.00 -6.36 -1.41
CA ILE A 240 -21.66 -4.94 -1.39
C ILE A 240 -20.67 -4.71 -0.26
N VAL A 241 -19.56 -4.03 -0.57
CA VAL A 241 -18.65 -3.47 0.43
C VAL A 241 -18.89 -1.97 0.44
N ASP A 242 -19.62 -1.46 1.43
CA ASP A 242 -19.77 -0.02 1.67
C ASP A 242 -18.59 0.44 2.52
N ALA A 243 -17.63 1.10 1.90
CA ALA A 243 -16.48 1.69 2.56
C ALA A 243 -16.57 3.20 2.46
N ASN A 244 -16.42 3.89 3.58
CA ASN A 244 -16.40 5.35 3.55
C ASN A 244 -15.35 5.96 4.46
N LEU A 245 -14.81 7.10 4.01
CA LEU A 245 -13.66 7.75 4.63
C LEU A 245 -13.98 8.22 6.05
N THR A 246 -15.23 8.63 6.30
CA THR A 246 -15.67 9.14 7.61
C THR A 246 -15.72 8.00 8.65
N ASP A 247 -16.48 6.94 8.39
CA ASP A 247 -16.60 5.80 9.30
C ASP A 247 -15.29 5.04 9.42
N GLY A 248 -14.53 4.90 8.33
CA GLY A 248 -13.22 4.27 8.36
C GLY A 248 -12.21 5.04 9.22
N SER A 249 -12.22 6.38 9.16
CA SER A 249 -11.40 7.22 10.06
C SER A 249 -11.85 7.07 11.51
N SER A 250 -13.15 7.12 11.78
CA SER A 250 -13.71 6.87 13.12
C SER A 250 -13.32 5.50 13.66
N TYR A 251 -13.34 4.47 12.81
CA TYR A 251 -12.95 3.10 13.15
C TYR A 251 -11.48 3.02 13.55
N LEU A 252 -10.57 3.68 12.82
CA LEU A 252 -9.16 3.79 13.19
C LEU A 252 -8.95 4.48 14.54
N ALA A 253 -9.82 5.42 14.91
CA ALA A 253 -9.79 6.12 16.19
C ALA A 253 -10.47 5.36 17.35
N SER A 254 -10.71 4.05 17.21
CA SER A 254 -11.31 3.22 18.27
C SER A 254 -10.55 3.31 19.60
N PHE A 255 -9.21 3.26 19.58
CA PHE A 255 -8.41 3.33 20.80
C PHE A 255 -8.61 4.66 21.57
N PRO A 256 -8.35 5.85 21.01
CA PRO A 256 -8.58 7.10 21.74
C PRO A 256 -10.05 7.29 22.11
N TYR A 257 -11.00 6.82 21.28
CA TYR A 257 -12.42 6.83 21.63
C TYR A 257 -12.71 6.04 22.92
N TYR A 258 -12.25 4.79 23.02
CA TYR A 258 -12.50 3.96 24.20
C TYR A 258 -11.71 4.42 25.42
N MET A 259 -10.50 4.95 25.24
CA MET A 259 -9.72 5.55 26.33
C MET A 259 -10.48 6.72 26.95
N LYS A 260 -11.00 7.64 26.13
CA LYS A 260 -11.80 8.78 26.59
C LYS A 260 -13.14 8.36 27.18
N LYS A 261 -13.86 7.46 26.50
CA LYS A 261 -15.19 6.98 26.94
C LYS A 261 -15.17 6.32 28.31
N ASN A 262 -14.11 5.58 28.62
CA ASN A 262 -13.98 4.83 29.86
C ASN A 262 -13.19 5.61 30.94
N GLY A 263 -12.78 6.86 30.67
CA GLY A 263 -12.04 7.68 31.63
C GLY A 263 -10.61 7.20 31.92
N PHE A 264 -9.97 6.50 30.99
CA PHE A 264 -8.54 6.18 31.06
C PHE A 264 -7.68 7.37 30.56
N SER A 265 -6.39 7.15 30.26
CA SER A 265 -5.35 8.16 29.92
C SER A 265 -5.58 9.05 28.66
N TRP A 266 -6.81 9.53 28.43
CA TRP A 266 -7.21 10.46 27.36
C TRP A 266 -8.38 11.36 27.80
N THR A 267 -8.32 11.91 29.01
CA THR A 267 -9.37 12.78 29.59
C THR A 267 -9.14 14.26 29.35
N GLU A 268 -7.93 14.64 28.94
CA GLU A 268 -7.53 16.03 28.81
C GLU A 268 -7.84 16.60 27.42
N GLU A 269 -7.67 17.91 27.30
CA GLU A 269 -7.72 18.62 26.03
C GLU A 269 -6.64 18.09 25.06
N ARG A 270 -6.87 18.27 23.76
CA ARG A 270 -5.88 17.94 22.72
C ARG A 270 -4.51 18.53 23.07
N GLY A 271 -3.47 17.72 22.94
CA GLY A 271 -2.08 18.09 23.18
C GLY A 271 -1.64 18.04 24.65
N LYS A 272 -2.49 17.53 25.54
CA LYS A 272 -2.19 17.33 26.97
C LYS A 272 -2.23 15.87 27.40
N ASN A 273 -2.58 14.95 26.50
CA ASN A 273 -2.62 13.53 26.77
C ASN A 273 -1.25 12.89 26.49
N MET A 274 -1.04 11.68 26.99
CA MET A 274 0.26 11.00 26.86
C MET A 274 0.68 10.80 25.40
N LEU A 275 -0.26 10.47 24.50
CA LEU A 275 0.05 10.09 23.11
C LEU A 275 -0.23 11.20 22.08
N ASP A 276 -0.54 12.42 22.52
CA ASP A 276 -0.81 13.55 21.62
C ASP A 276 0.13 14.77 21.85
N GLY A 277 1.24 14.55 22.54
CA GLY A 277 2.28 15.57 22.80
C GLY A 277 2.20 16.24 24.17
N GLY A 278 1.42 15.69 25.10
CA GLY A 278 1.37 16.17 26.48
C GLY A 278 2.61 15.80 27.30
N ALA A 279 3.09 14.56 27.16
CA ALA A 279 4.15 13.99 27.98
C ALA A 279 5.56 14.27 27.43
N HIS A 280 6.52 14.60 28.30
CA HIS A 280 7.92 14.87 27.91
C HIS A 280 8.66 13.66 27.34
N PHE A 281 8.17 12.45 27.58
CA PHE A 281 8.73 11.22 27.03
C PHE A 281 7.96 10.69 25.80
N TYR A 282 7.00 11.46 25.27
CA TYR A 282 6.29 11.17 24.02
C TYR A 282 6.08 12.47 23.22
N GLU A 283 7.14 12.94 22.58
CA GLU A 283 7.22 14.29 22.02
C GLU A 283 8.30 14.40 20.92
N VAL A 284 8.18 15.43 20.09
CA VAL A 284 9.18 15.84 19.10
C VAL A 284 9.94 17.08 19.59
N TYR A 285 11.27 16.98 19.63
CA TYR A 285 12.16 18.04 20.11
C TYR A 285 13.05 18.59 18.99
N ARG A 286 13.13 19.92 18.89
CA ARG A 286 14.04 20.62 17.96
C ARG A 286 15.48 20.55 18.46
N THR A 287 16.41 20.29 17.55
CA THR A 287 17.86 20.18 17.81
C THR A 287 18.60 21.48 17.48
N LYS A 288 19.89 21.54 17.81
CA LYS A 288 20.76 22.71 17.57
C LYS A 288 20.81 23.16 16.10
N ASP A 289 20.68 22.21 15.18
CA ASP A 289 20.74 22.37 13.72
C ASP A 289 19.35 22.48 13.08
N ASP A 290 18.32 22.86 13.85
CA ASP A 290 16.94 23.07 13.39
C ASP A 290 16.23 21.85 12.81
N LYS A 291 16.79 20.67 13.06
CA LYS A 291 16.16 19.37 12.81
C LYS A 291 15.43 18.90 14.05
N PHE A 292 14.90 17.68 14.01
CA PHE A 292 14.07 17.16 15.09
C PHE A 292 14.42 15.72 15.51
N MET A 293 14.28 15.43 16.80
CA MET A 293 14.27 14.08 17.36
C MET A 293 12.86 13.74 17.84
N ALA A 294 12.36 12.55 17.53
CA ALA A 294 11.15 11.99 18.12
C ALA A 294 11.51 11.10 19.31
N VAL A 295 10.78 11.28 20.41
CA VAL A 295 10.90 10.51 21.66
C VAL A 295 9.60 9.76 21.90
N GLY A 296 9.69 8.47 22.24
CA GLY A 296 8.54 7.62 22.56
C GLY A 296 8.84 6.62 23.68
N ALA A 297 9.48 7.06 24.75
CA ALA A 297 9.97 6.24 25.87
C ALA A 297 8.90 6.09 26.97
N ILE A 298 7.83 5.35 26.67
CA ILE A 298 6.69 5.22 27.60
C ILE A 298 7.00 4.25 28.74
N GLU A 299 7.59 3.10 28.43
CA GLU A 299 7.86 2.07 29.42
C GLU A 299 9.05 2.46 30.33
N PRO A 300 9.01 2.18 31.65
CA PRO A 300 10.01 2.67 32.60
C PRO A 300 11.45 2.36 32.21
N GLN A 301 11.75 1.16 31.71
CA GLN A 301 13.09 0.79 31.30
C GLN A 301 13.62 1.60 30.10
N PHE A 302 12.73 1.99 29.17
CA PHE A 302 13.10 2.84 28.04
C PHE A 302 13.25 4.29 28.48
N TYR A 303 12.42 4.73 29.44
CA TYR A 303 12.55 6.03 30.08
C TYR A 303 13.88 6.17 30.83
N THR A 304 14.30 5.16 31.60
CA THR A 304 15.62 5.15 32.25
C THR A 304 16.75 5.29 31.22
N ALA A 305 16.70 4.53 30.12
CA ALA A 305 17.69 4.66 29.04
C ALA A 305 17.69 6.06 28.37
N LEU A 306 16.52 6.70 28.24
CA LEU A 306 16.40 8.08 27.78
C LEU A 306 17.06 9.06 28.77
N ILE A 307 16.77 8.94 30.07
CA ILE A 307 17.34 9.78 31.12
C ILE A 307 18.87 9.66 31.16
N GLU A 308 19.40 8.44 31.07
CA GLU A 308 20.84 8.18 30.99
C GLU A 308 21.46 8.83 29.73
N GLY A 309 20.84 8.66 28.56
CA GLY A 309 21.33 9.24 27.31
C GLY A 309 21.26 10.77 27.28
N LEU A 310 20.32 11.37 28.02
CA LEU A 310 20.26 12.82 28.25
C LEU A 310 21.29 13.32 29.28
N GLY A 311 22.02 12.42 29.95
CA GLY A 311 22.99 12.76 30.99
C GLY A 311 22.34 13.24 32.28
N LEU A 312 21.12 12.80 32.56
CA LEU A 312 20.37 13.13 33.77
C LEU A 312 20.42 11.97 34.78
N SER A 313 20.17 12.29 36.06
CA SER A 313 19.95 11.28 37.11
C SER A 313 18.47 11.14 37.40
N GLU A 314 17.92 9.93 37.32
CA GLU A 314 16.50 9.66 37.57
C GLU A 314 16.07 10.06 39.00
N SER A 315 16.99 9.93 39.97
CA SER A 315 16.74 10.31 41.38
C SER A 315 16.50 11.80 41.61
N GLU A 316 16.81 12.64 40.62
CA GLU A 316 16.68 14.11 40.69
C GLU A 316 15.47 14.61 39.91
N LEU A 317 14.64 13.71 39.36
CA LEU A 317 13.50 14.05 38.51
C LEU A 317 12.17 13.69 39.20
N PRO A 318 11.07 14.40 38.87
CA PRO A 318 9.72 13.96 39.20
C PRO A 318 9.42 12.56 38.64
N GLN A 319 8.43 11.89 39.21
CA GLN A 319 7.96 10.62 38.68
C GLN A 319 7.48 10.77 37.24
N GLN A 320 7.85 9.83 36.37
CA GLN A 320 7.55 9.88 34.93
C GLN A 320 6.08 10.20 34.64
N MET A 321 5.15 9.52 35.32
CA MET A 321 3.70 9.64 35.07
C MET A 321 3.02 10.77 35.86
N ASP A 322 3.79 11.64 36.51
CA ASP A 322 3.25 12.81 37.21
C ASP A 322 2.94 13.94 36.21
N THR A 323 1.67 14.00 35.80
CA THR A 323 1.18 14.95 34.80
C THR A 323 1.35 16.41 35.21
N ALA A 324 1.43 16.72 36.51
CA ALA A 324 1.62 18.08 37.00
C ALA A 324 3.01 18.64 36.62
N HIS A 325 3.99 17.78 36.42
CA HIS A 325 5.38 18.16 36.10
C HIS A 325 5.74 17.96 34.62
N TRP A 326 4.83 17.44 33.79
CA TRP A 326 5.13 17.18 32.37
C TRP A 326 5.52 18.45 31.60
N GLU A 327 4.90 19.60 31.87
CA GLU A 327 5.27 20.84 31.17
C GLU A 327 6.68 21.32 31.54
N GLU A 328 7.01 21.32 32.83
CA GLU A 328 8.37 21.65 33.32
C GLU A 328 9.42 20.70 32.72
N MET A 329 9.12 19.40 32.69
CA MET A 329 10.01 18.40 32.10
C MET A 329 10.15 18.58 30.59
N LYS A 330 9.09 19.02 29.89
CA LYS A 330 9.18 19.39 28.48
C LYS A 330 10.10 20.59 28.27
N ASP A 331 10.05 21.63 29.10
CA ASP A 331 10.99 22.75 29.05
C ASP A 331 12.44 22.29 29.22
N LYS A 332 12.68 21.40 30.19
CA LYS A 332 14.00 20.80 30.44
C LYS A 332 14.50 20.01 29.23
N PHE A 333 13.65 19.14 28.65
CA PHE A 333 14.02 18.33 27.48
C PHE A 333 14.23 19.20 26.23
N ARG A 334 13.40 20.24 26.02
CA ARG A 334 13.60 21.23 24.94
C ARG A 334 14.99 21.88 25.04
N SER A 335 15.41 22.24 26.26
CA SER A 335 16.73 22.83 26.50
C SER A 335 17.87 21.84 26.25
N LEU A 336 17.70 20.57 26.64
CA LEU A 336 18.69 19.53 26.40
C LEU A 336 18.84 19.24 24.90
N PHE A 337 17.74 18.90 24.21
CA PHE A 337 17.79 18.52 22.79
C PHE A 337 18.33 19.65 21.89
N SER A 338 18.05 20.92 22.22
CA SER A 338 18.58 22.06 21.47
C SER A 338 20.09 22.30 21.65
N ALA A 339 20.75 21.61 22.60
CA ALA A 339 22.18 21.76 22.85
C ALA A 339 23.08 20.98 21.89
N LYS A 340 22.56 19.96 21.19
CA LYS A 340 23.31 19.14 20.22
C LYS A 340 22.56 19.04 18.89
N THR A 341 23.31 18.77 17.82
CA THR A 341 22.77 18.51 16.49
C THR A 341 22.03 17.17 16.45
N GLN A 342 21.15 16.97 15.46
CA GLN A 342 20.45 15.69 15.26
C GLN A 342 21.44 14.53 15.12
N ALA A 343 22.55 14.72 14.39
CA ALA A 343 23.56 13.69 14.19
C ALA A 343 24.26 13.27 15.50
N GLU A 344 24.56 14.23 16.38
CA GLU A 344 25.13 13.94 17.71
C GLU A 344 24.13 13.17 18.58
N TRP A 345 22.85 13.52 18.54
CA TRP A 345 21.82 12.75 19.26
C TRP A 345 21.64 11.34 18.72
N VAL A 346 21.68 11.17 17.40
CA VAL A 346 21.68 9.84 16.77
C VAL A 346 22.87 9.04 17.27
N GLN A 347 24.07 9.61 17.38
CA GLN A 347 25.24 8.89 17.91
C GLN A 347 25.08 8.46 19.37
N ILE A 348 24.36 9.24 20.18
CA ILE A 348 24.10 8.95 21.59
C ILE A 348 23.06 7.82 21.75
N PHE A 349 21.98 7.87 20.97
CA PHE A 349 20.84 6.96 21.12
C PHE A 349 20.85 5.77 20.15
N GLN A 350 21.76 5.74 19.17
CA GLN A 350 21.87 4.59 18.27
C GLN A 350 22.13 3.30 19.05
N ASN A 351 21.37 2.26 18.71
CA ASN A 351 21.45 0.94 19.35
C ASN A 351 21.16 0.95 20.87
N THR A 352 20.43 1.94 21.37
CA THR A 352 19.85 1.91 22.71
C THR A 352 18.34 1.68 22.65
N ASP A 353 17.76 1.23 23.76
CA ASP A 353 16.31 1.05 23.89
C ASP A 353 15.61 2.35 24.38
N ALA A 354 16.23 3.52 24.21
CA ALA A 354 15.70 4.79 24.70
C ALA A 354 14.50 5.34 23.90
N CYS A 355 14.11 4.66 22.81
CA CYS A 355 13.03 5.10 21.91
C CYS A 355 13.20 6.54 21.38
N VAL A 356 14.44 6.92 21.05
CA VAL A 356 14.78 8.23 20.47
C VAL A 356 15.27 8.06 19.04
N THR A 357 14.62 8.70 18.08
CA THR A 357 14.94 8.56 16.64
C THR A 357 14.93 9.92 15.93
N PRO A 358 15.73 10.10 14.87
CA PRO A 358 15.68 11.33 14.08
C PRO A 358 14.37 11.40 13.28
N VAL A 359 13.75 12.57 13.25
CA VAL A 359 12.70 12.86 12.25
C VAL A 359 13.38 13.10 10.91
N LEU A 360 13.09 12.25 9.94
CA LEU A 360 13.65 12.36 8.59
C LEU A 360 12.75 13.22 7.70
N GLU A 361 13.37 14.00 6.82
CA GLU A 361 12.66 14.71 5.78
C GLU A 361 12.27 13.76 4.65
N TYR A 362 11.07 13.96 4.10
CA TYR A 362 10.62 13.20 2.93
C TYR A 362 11.32 13.75 1.68
N ASN A 363 12.40 13.11 1.24
CA ASN A 363 13.14 13.49 0.03
C ASN A 363 12.96 12.42 -1.06
N ALA A 364 12.37 12.81 -2.19
CA ALA A 364 12.17 11.92 -3.34
C ALA A 364 13.46 11.67 -4.17
N GLU A 365 14.54 12.44 -3.92
CA GLU A 365 15.76 12.45 -4.73
C GLU A 365 17.01 11.85 -4.04
N ASP A 366 16.94 11.45 -2.76
CA ASP A 366 18.12 11.03 -1.98
C ASP A 366 18.23 9.50 -1.81
N ASP A 367 19.02 8.86 -2.67
CA ASP A 367 19.34 7.42 -2.67
C ASP A 367 20.17 6.92 -1.47
N ASN A 368 20.58 7.81 -0.55
CA ASN A 368 21.57 7.47 0.48
C ASN A 368 21.02 7.19 1.88
N VAL A 369 19.70 7.23 2.10
CA VAL A 369 19.12 6.84 3.40
C VAL A 369 19.11 5.31 3.52
N LYS A 370 20.24 4.75 3.97
CA LYS A 370 20.41 3.31 4.20
C LYS A 370 19.29 2.77 5.11
N GLY A 371 18.38 1.97 4.56
CA GLY A 371 17.38 1.20 5.31
C GLY A 371 15.92 1.52 5.00
N PHE A 372 15.63 2.65 4.37
CA PHE A 372 14.28 3.03 3.94
C PHE A 372 14.26 3.18 2.42
N ALA A 373 13.47 2.37 1.73
CA ALA A 373 13.39 2.45 0.27
C ALA A 373 12.75 3.78 -0.15
N ASN A 374 13.36 4.49 -1.10
CA ASN A 374 12.90 5.80 -1.59
C ASN A 374 11.52 5.74 -2.26
N THR A 375 11.24 4.66 -3.00
CA THR A 375 9.89 4.35 -3.44
C THR A 375 9.20 3.53 -2.36
N PRO A 376 8.06 3.97 -1.81
CA PRO A 376 7.27 3.16 -0.89
C PRO A 376 6.95 1.81 -1.52
N LYS A 377 7.57 0.76 -0.95
CA LYS A 377 7.36 -0.62 -1.37
C LYS A 377 6.01 -1.12 -0.83
N PRO A 378 5.37 -2.08 -1.50
CA PRO A 378 4.18 -2.73 -0.96
C PRO A 378 4.44 -3.26 0.45
N ALA A 379 3.53 -2.96 1.36
CA ALA A 379 3.55 -3.41 2.75
C ALA A 379 2.14 -3.90 3.14
N PRO A 380 2.03 -5.02 3.89
CA PRO A 380 3.11 -5.78 4.54
C PRO A 380 3.89 -6.73 3.60
N LEU A 381 5.08 -7.15 4.04
CA LEU A 381 5.85 -8.20 3.36
C LEU A 381 5.25 -9.58 3.68
N LEU A 382 4.88 -10.32 2.65
CA LEU A 382 4.37 -11.69 2.79
C LEU A 382 5.49 -12.69 2.50
N SER A 383 5.81 -13.53 3.47
CA SER A 383 6.96 -14.44 3.41
C SER A 383 6.89 -15.50 2.31
N ARG A 384 5.70 -15.95 1.94
CA ARG A 384 5.48 -16.99 0.92
C ARG A 384 5.00 -16.44 -0.43
N THR A 385 4.30 -15.32 -0.41
CA THR A 385 3.61 -14.75 -1.58
C THR A 385 3.90 -13.24 -1.66
N PRO A 386 5.18 -12.85 -1.85
CA PRO A 386 5.56 -11.44 -1.83
C PRO A 386 4.84 -10.65 -2.92
N ALA A 387 4.69 -9.34 -2.69
CA ALA A 387 4.14 -8.43 -3.68
C ALA A 387 5.06 -8.29 -4.90
N LEU A 388 4.49 -7.72 -5.97
CA LEU A 388 5.25 -7.33 -7.16
C LEU A 388 6.31 -6.29 -6.83
N ASP A 389 7.41 -6.32 -7.58
CA ASP A 389 8.45 -5.31 -7.47
C ASP A 389 7.95 -3.97 -8.02
N SER A 390 8.13 -2.91 -7.22
CA SER A 390 7.72 -1.53 -7.52
C SER A 390 8.89 -0.63 -7.87
N SER A 391 10.12 -1.15 -7.88
CA SER A 391 11.34 -0.34 -8.06
C SER A 391 11.47 0.32 -9.44
N ASN A 392 10.87 -0.27 -10.49
CA ASN A 392 11.05 0.16 -11.90
C ASN A 392 9.72 0.47 -12.62
N VAL A 393 8.64 0.73 -11.90
CA VAL A 393 7.32 0.94 -12.52
C VAL A 393 6.93 2.41 -12.47
N SER A 394 6.72 3.01 -13.65
CA SER A 394 6.13 4.36 -13.76
C SER A 394 4.76 4.37 -13.09
N GLY A 395 4.53 5.36 -12.21
CA GLY A 395 3.25 5.56 -11.54
C GLY A 395 2.16 6.15 -12.45
N VAL A 396 2.51 6.64 -13.64
CA VAL A 396 1.59 7.33 -14.56
C VAL A 396 1.02 6.35 -15.58
N LEU A 397 -0.31 6.20 -15.57
CA LEU A 397 -1.05 5.37 -16.52
C LEU A 397 -1.81 6.23 -17.52
N GLU A 398 -1.43 6.14 -18.79
CA GLU A 398 -2.11 6.84 -19.89
C GLU A 398 -3.52 6.25 -20.14
N PRO A 399 -4.56 7.10 -20.27
CA PRO A 399 -5.90 6.66 -20.59
C PRO A 399 -5.99 5.92 -21.91
N GLY A 400 -6.51 4.70 -21.85
CA GLY A 400 -6.76 3.84 -22.99
C GLY A 400 -5.51 3.18 -23.58
N LEU A 401 -4.39 3.19 -22.86
CA LEU A 401 -3.13 2.53 -23.26
C LEU A 401 -3.29 1.02 -23.54
N HIS A 402 -4.28 0.39 -22.92
CA HIS A 402 -4.51 -1.06 -23.03
C HIS A 402 -5.92 -1.37 -23.56
N THR A 403 -6.62 -0.39 -24.15
CA THR A 403 -8.04 -0.55 -24.52
C THR A 403 -8.26 -1.74 -25.44
N THR A 404 -7.47 -1.89 -26.51
CA THR A 404 -7.68 -2.97 -27.49
C THR A 404 -7.41 -4.34 -26.86
N GLU A 405 -6.30 -4.46 -26.13
CA GLU A 405 -5.87 -5.69 -25.46
C GLU A 405 -6.91 -6.13 -24.42
N VAL A 406 -7.32 -5.22 -23.54
CA VAL A 406 -8.34 -5.48 -22.50
C VAL A 406 -9.65 -5.92 -23.14
N LEU A 407 -10.15 -5.21 -24.15
CA LEU A 407 -11.45 -5.55 -24.75
C LEU A 407 -11.44 -6.94 -25.41
N LYS A 408 -10.31 -7.37 -26.00
CA LYS A 408 -10.14 -8.73 -26.52
C LYS A 408 -10.18 -9.78 -25.42
N GLU A 409 -9.54 -9.53 -24.29
CA GLU A 409 -9.58 -10.45 -23.13
C GLU A 409 -10.99 -10.66 -22.57
N PHE A 410 -11.86 -9.65 -22.71
CA PHE A 410 -13.27 -9.75 -22.35
C PHE A 410 -14.17 -10.23 -23.51
N GLY A 411 -13.58 -10.66 -24.63
CA GLY A 411 -14.27 -11.38 -25.70
C GLY A 411 -14.79 -10.54 -26.86
N LEU A 412 -14.41 -9.26 -26.99
CA LEU A 412 -14.75 -8.49 -28.19
C LEU A 412 -13.85 -8.91 -29.36
N THR A 413 -14.47 -9.02 -30.52
CA THR A 413 -13.75 -9.17 -31.80
C THR A 413 -13.09 -7.87 -32.21
N GLU A 414 -12.06 -7.97 -33.06
CA GLU A 414 -11.39 -6.80 -33.65
C GLU A 414 -12.42 -5.87 -34.33
N THR A 415 -13.37 -6.42 -35.09
CA THR A 415 -14.41 -5.65 -35.78
C THR A 415 -15.31 -4.87 -34.82
N GLU A 416 -15.68 -5.45 -33.68
CA GLU A 416 -16.46 -4.77 -32.65
C GLU A 416 -15.66 -3.64 -32.00
N ILE A 417 -14.37 -3.88 -31.69
CA ILE A 417 -13.48 -2.86 -31.12
C ILE A 417 -13.32 -1.68 -32.09
N GLN A 418 -13.06 -1.94 -33.36
CA GLN A 418 -12.96 -0.90 -34.40
C GLN A 418 -14.27 -0.12 -34.53
N ALA A 419 -15.42 -0.79 -34.43
CA ALA A 419 -16.71 -0.10 -34.44
C ALA A 419 -16.90 0.82 -33.22
N LEU A 420 -16.43 0.43 -32.04
CA LEU A 420 -16.46 1.26 -30.83
C LEU A 420 -15.51 2.47 -30.95
N ILE A 421 -14.31 2.28 -31.49
CA ILE A 421 -13.34 3.35 -31.72
C ILE A 421 -13.89 4.36 -32.73
N LYS A 422 -14.44 3.89 -33.86
CA LYS A 422 -15.04 4.75 -34.89
C LYS A 422 -16.19 5.60 -34.35
N LYS A 423 -16.99 5.04 -33.43
CA LYS A 423 -18.09 5.75 -32.75
C LYS A 423 -17.62 6.64 -31.60
N ARG A 424 -16.31 6.69 -31.32
CA ARG A 424 -15.73 7.39 -30.16
C ARG A 424 -16.33 6.93 -28.82
N VAL A 425 -16.76 5.67 -28.75
CA VAL A 425 -17.21 5.02 -27.51
C VAL A 425 -15.99 4.69 -26.65
N VAL A 426 -14.86 4.37 -27.29
CA VAL A 426 -13.60 4.04 -26.63
C VAL A 426 -12.43 4.79 -27.27
N LYS A 427 -11.38 5.06 -26.49
CA LYS A 427 -10.10 5.58 -26.98
C LYS A 427 -9.02 4.49 -26.82
N ALA A 428 -8.28 4.20 -27.88
CA ALA A 428 -7.14 3.28 -27.87
C ALA A 428 -5.91 4.02 -28.41
N ASN A 429 -4.81 4.02 -27.65
CA ASN A 429 -3.57 4.70 -28.08
C ASN A 429 -2.70 3.79 -28.98
N ASP A 430 -3.01 2.50 -28.98
CA ASP A 430 -2.30 1.40 -29.64
C ASP A 430 -2.55 1.38 -31.16
N ILE A 431 -3.56 2.10 -31.64
CA ILE A 431 -3.78 2.33 -33.07
C ILE A 431 -3.12 3.66 -33.43
N LYS A 432 -1.83 3.62 -33.77
CA LYS A 432 -1.20 4.72 -34.51
C LYS A 432 -2.06 5.00 -35.73
N SER A 433 -2.49 6.25 -35.85
CA SER A 433 -3.35 6.76 -36.92
C SER A 433 -2.82 6.37 -38.30
N SER A 434 -3.39 5.33 -38.88
CA SER A 434 -3.50 5.16 -40.33
C SER A 434 -4.85 5.73 -40.75
N LEU A 435 -4.99 7.05 -40.67
CA LEU A 435 -6.01 7.84 -41.34
C LEU A 435 -5.34 9.01 -42.04
#